data_AF-A0AA94R5K2-F1
#
_entry.id   AF-A0AA94R5K2-F1
#
_cell.length_a   1.000
_cell.length_b   1.000
_cell.length_c   1.000
_cell.angle_alpha   90.00
_cell.angle_beta   90.00
_cell.angle_gamma   90.00
#
_symmetry.space_group_name_H-M   'P 1'
#
loop_
_entity.id
_entity.type
_entity.pdbx_description
1 polymer ?
#
loop_
_entity_poly.entity_id
_entity_poly.type
_entity_poly.pdbx_seq_one_letter_code
_entity_poly.pdbx_strand_id
1 'polypeptide(L)'
;MLLGLVSIGCLFVGSQIAYEHGQSVAWYTGFGQWLGALGSFAAAGVALWISTSDRRDRESERLAEEQTHARLVRMSLDWHDTRAAVTAKLHNYGALPVLDVELVDAAWSEHPEAPWTALDNSWRGRRDYKPILKSHRGGDDTVDTVFELSIRFGDPEESPLAEVVPRTAGYVHPSYKSIDLAKVVVRIRFTTANGIRWEMACSELGAGEPIRIHD
;
A
#
# COMPACT_ATOMS: atom_id res chain seq x y z
N MET A 1 -32.07 -7.09 -15.72
CA MET A 1 -32.78 -7.03 -17.02
C MET A 1 -32.24 -8.05 -18.04
N LEU A 2 -30.93 -8.35 -18.06
CA LEU A 2 -30.32 -9.32 -19.00
C LEU A 2 -30.83 -10.77 -18.86
N LEU A 3 -31.12 -11.23 -17.64
CA LEU A 3 -31.66 -12.57 -17.36
C LEU A 3 -33.06 -12.81 -17.97
N GLY A 4 -33.88 -11.76 -18.11
CA GLY A 4 -35.20 -11.87 -18.72
C GLY A 4 -35.12 -12.13 -20.23
N LEU A 5 -34.17 -11.50 -20.92
CA LEU A 5 -34.00 -11.65 -22.37
C LEU A 5 -33.45 -13.02 -22.74
N VAL A 6 -32.58 -13.61 -21.92
CA VAL A 6 -32.04 -14.96 -22.16
C VAL A 6 -33.14 -16.03 -22.01
N SER A 7 -33.98 -15.93 -20.97
CA SER A 7 -35.11 -16.86 -20.79
C SER A 7 -36.13 -16.77 -21.92
N ILE A 8 -36.45 -15.57 -22.40
CA ILE A 8 -37.36 -15.37 -23.55
C ILE A 8 -36.75 -15.98 -24.82
N GLY A 9 -35.45 -15.79 -25.04
CA GLY A 9 -34.72 -16.38 -26.16
C GLY A 9 -34.74 -17.91 -26.17
N CYS A 10 -34.45 -18.55 -25.02
CA CYS A 10 -34.48 -20.01 -24.91
C CYS A 10 -35.88 -20.60 -25.10
N LEU A 11 -36.93 -19.92 -24.63
CA LEU A 11 -38.32 -20.32 -24.86
C LEU A 11 -38.71 -20.20 -26.33
N PHE A 12 -38.24 -19.15 -27.02
CA PHE A 12 -38.55 -18.94 -28.43
C PHE A 12 -37.86 -19.97 -29.33
N VAL A 13 -36.58 -20.25 -29.09
CA VAL A 13 -35.82 -21.27 -29.85
C VAL A 13 -36.36 -22.68 -29.59
N GLY A 14 -36.69 -23.02 -28.34
CA GLY A 14 -37.30 -24.31 -28.00
C GLY A 14 -38.68 -24.51 -28.63
N SER A 15 -39.47 -23.44 -28.76
CA SER A 15 -40.80 -23.47 -29.40
C SER A 15 -40.72 -23.69 -30.91
N GLN A 16 -39.76 -23.07 -31.60
CA GLN A 16 -39.58 -23.23 -33.05
C GLN A 16 -39.12 -24.65 -33.43
N ILE A 17 -38.17 -25.23 -32.68
CA ILE A 17 -37.66 -26.59 -32.94
C ILE A 17 -38.75 -27.65 -32.69
N ALA A 18 -39.67 -27.42 -31.74
CA ALA A 18 -40.76 -28.34 -31.43
C ALA A 18 -41.86 -28.35 -32.51
N TYR A 19 -42.08 -27.23 -33.20
CA TYR A 19 -43.09 -27.12 -34.26
C TYR A 19 -42.69 -27.93 -35.51
N GLU A 20 -41.39 -28.02 -35.81
CA GLU A 20 -40.88 -28.68 -37.03
C GLU A 20 -40.84 -30.22 -36.98
N HIS A 21 -41.04 -30.87 -35.82
CA HIS A 21 -40.84 -32.33 -35.68
C HIS A 21 -42.08 -33.16 -35.35
N GLY A 22 -43.29 -32.58 -35.32
CA GLY A 22 -44.55 -33.34 -35.29
C GLY A 22 -44.65 -34.40 -34.18
N GLN A 23 -44.14 -34.12 -32.98
CA GLN A 23 -44.00 -35.11 -31.91
C GLN A 23 -45.24 -35.24 -31.01
N SER A 24 -45.59 -36.49 -30.69
CA SER A 24 -46.74 -36.89 -29.86
C SER A 24 -46.71 -36.39 -28.40
N VAL A 25 -47.89 -36.28 -27.79
CA VAL A 25 -48.15 -35.72 -26.45
C VAL A 25 -47.30 -36.33 -25.31
N ALA A 26 -46.79 -37.56 -25.47
CA ALA A 26 -45.95 -38.25 -24.48
C ALA A 26 -44.54 -37.65 -24.32
N TRP A 27 -44.02 -36.97 -25.35
CA TRP A 27 -42.71 -36.33 -25.29
C TRP A 27 -42.73 -35.08 -24.37
N TYR A 28 -43.84 -34.32 -24.39
CA TYR A 28 -44.01 -33.11 -23.57
C TYR A 28 -43.96 -33.40 -22.07
N THR A 29 -44.49 -34.55 -21.64
CA THR A 29 -44.48 -34.95 -20.21
C THR A 29 -43.09 -35.33 -19.71
N GLY A 30 -42.25 -35.97 -20.53
CA GLY A 30 -40.86 -36.30 -20.17
C GLY A 30 -39.92 -35.09 -20.22
N PHE A 31 -40.10 -34.24 -21.24
CA PHE A 31 -39.32 -33.01 -21.40
C PHE A 31 -39.59 -31.99 -20.29
N GLY A 32 -40.84 -31.87 -19.84
CA GLY A 32 -41.22 -30.98 -18.73
C GLY A 32 -40.55 -31.33 -17.40
N GLN A 33 -40.40 -32.63 -17.08
CA GLN A 33 -39.72 -33.07 -15.85
C GLN A 33 -38.21 -32.79 -15.89
N TRP A 34 -37.56 -33.00 -17.04
CA TRP A 34 -36.13 -32.77 -17.19
C TRP A 34 -35.78 -31.28 -17.21
N LEU A 35 -36.59 -30.46 -17.88
CA LEU A 35 -36.46 -28.99 -17.85
C LEU A 35 -36.63 -28.41 -16.45
N GLY A 36 -37.58 -28.95 -15.66
CA GLY A 36 -37.77 -28.52 -14.27
C GLY A 36 -36.53 -28.78 -13.41
N ALA A 37 -35.97 -29.99 -13.48
CA ALA A 37 -34.75 -30.34 -12.75
C ALA A 37 -33.56 -29.46 -13.18
N LEU A 38 -33.36 -29.26 -14.49
CA LEU A 38 -32.27 -28.43 -15.03
C LEU A 38 -32.44 -26.95 -14.65
N GLY A 39 -33.68 -26.46 -14.60
CA GLY A 39 -34.01 -25.11 -14.13
C GLY A 39 -33.63 -24.87 -12.66
N SER A 40 -33.88 -25.85 -11.77
CA SER A 40 -33.47 -25.75 -10.37
C SER A 40 -31.94 -25.73 -10.20
N PHE A 41 -31.19 -26.52 -10.98
CA PHE A 41 -29.73 -26.48 -10.95
C PHE A 41 -29.16 -25.15 -11.47
N ALA A 42 -29.73 -24.61 -12.54
CA ALA A 42 -29.33 -23.31 -13.07
C ALA A 42 -29.60 -22.18 -12.05
N ALA A 43 -30.76 -22.19 -11.41
CA ALA A 43 -31.10 -21.22 -10.37
C ALA A 43 -30.15 -21.31 -9.16
N ALA A 44 -29.84 -22.53 -8.69
CA ALA A 44 -28.87 -22.74 -7.62
C ALA A 44 -27.46 -22.26 -8.00
N GLY A 45 -27.03 -22.49 -9.24
CA GLY A 45 -25.75 -22.01 -9.75
C GLY A 45 -25.66 -20.48 -9.80
N VAL A 46 -26.72 -19.81 -10.27
CA VAL A 46 -26.78 -18.33 -10.27
C VAL A 46 -26.80 -17.77 -8.85
N ALA A 47 -27.58 -18.36 -7.94
CA ALA A 47 -27.61 -17.94 -6.54
C ALA A 47 -26.23 -18.11 -5.86
N LEU A 48 -25.52 -19.21 -6.16
CA LEU A 48 -24.16 -19.43 -5.67
C LEU A 48 -23.18 -18.42 -6.24
N TRP A 49 -23.24 -18.13 -7.53
CA TRP A 49 -22.40 -17.10 -8.14
C TRP A 49 -22.65 -15.75 -7.46
N ILE A 50 -23.89 -15.27 -7.36
CA ILE A 50 -24.21 -13.99 -6.71
C ILE A 50 -23.67 -13.96 -5.28
N SER A 51 -23.83 -15.03 -4.51
CA SER A 51 -23.31 -15.14 -3.15
C SER A 51 -21.78 -15.03 -3.08
N THR A 52 -21.06 -15.60 -4.06
CA THR A 52 -19.60 -15.50 -4.12
C THR A 52 -19.10 -14.15 -4.65
N SER A 53 -19.83 -13.52 -5.57
CA SER A 53 -19.46 -12.21 -6.13
C SER A 53 -19.54 -11.13 -5.06
N ASP A 54 -20.63 -11.09 -4.30
CA ASP A 54 -20.85 -10.11 -3.22
C ASP A 54 -19.76 -10.16 -2.13
N ARG A 55 -19.18 -11.35 -1.88
CA ARG A 55 -18.01 -11.49 -0.99
C ARG A 55 -16.74 -10.89 -1.59
N ARG A 56 -16.51 -11.07 -2.89
CA ARG A 56 -15.33 -10.54 -3.58
C ARG A 56 -15.40 -9.02 -3.68
N ASP A 57 -16.58 -8.48 -3.95
CA ASP A 57 -16.77 -7.04 -4.10
C ASP A 57 -16.51 -6.33 -2.76
N ARG A 58 -17.08 -6.82 -1.65
CA ARG A 58 -16.80 -6.29 -0.30
C ARG A 58 -15.33 -6.40 0.10
N GLU A 59 -14.66 -7.49 -0.28
CA GLU A 59 -13.23 -7.63 0.01
C GLU A 59 -12.42 -6.62 -0.79
N SER A 60 -12.76 -6.38 -2.06
CA SER A 60 -12.09 -5.38 -2.88
C SER A 60 -12.29 -3.96 -2.36
N GLU A 61 -13.49 -3.64 -1.86
CA GLU A 61 -13.79 -2.36 -1.22
C GLU A 61 -12.94 -2.17 0.05
N ARG A 62 -12.86 -3.19 0.91
CA ARG A 62 -12.03 -3.17 2.10
C ARG A 62 -10.56 -2.95 1.77
N LEU A 63 -10.02 -3.67 0.78
CA LEU A 63 -8.64 -3.52 0.35
C LEU A 63 -8.36 -2.12 -0.21
N ALA A 64 -9.31 -1.54 -0.96
CA ALA A 64 -9.20 -0.19 -1.48
C ALA A 64 -9.23 0.88 -0.37
N GLU A 65 -10.08 0.71 0.64
CA GLU A 65 -10.12 1.56 1.83
C GLU A 65 -8.82 1.47 2.63
N GLU A 66 -8.31 0.25 2.85
CA GLU A 66 -7.06 -0.01 3.56
C GLU A 66 -5.86 0.62 2.83
N GLN A 67 -5.80 0.48 1.50
CA GLN A 67 -4.79 1.13 0.67
C GLN A 67 -4.90 2.66 0.70
N THR A 68 -6.13 3.18 0.71
CA THR A 68 -6.37 4.63 0.83
C THR A 68 -5.83 5.16 2.16
N HIS A 69 -6.03 4.45 3.27
CA HIS A 69 -5.44 4.83 4.56
C HIS A 69 -3.91 4.79 4.54
N ALA A 70 -3.31 3.78 3.90
CA ALA A 70 -1.85 3.69 3.78
C ALA A 70 -1.26 4.85 2.97
N ARG A 71 -1.94 5.30 1.90
CA ARG A 71 -1.53 6.46 1.08
C ARG A 71 -1.56 7.80 1.83
N LEU A 72 -2.25 7.88 2.96
CA LEU A 72 -2.26 9.09 3.80
C LEU A 72 -1.01 9.20 4.68
N VAL A 73 -0.18 8.14 4.74
CA VAL A 73 1.15 8.21 5.33
C VAL A 73 2.10 8.77 4.26
N ARG A 74 2.72 9.91 4.54
CA ARG A 74 3.60 10.61 3.60
C ARG A 74 4.98 10.82 4.19
N MET A 75 5.98 10.49 3.38
CA MET A 75 7.38 10.69 3.71
C MET A 75 7.95 11.84 2.87
N SER A 76 8.80 12.66 3.48
CA SER A 76 9.64 13.65 2.81
C SER A 76 11.08 13.49 3.24
N LEU A 77 12.02 13.84 2.35
CA LEU A 77 13.45 13.83 2.62
C LEU A 77 13.97 15.27 2.66
N ASP A 78 14.92 15.51 3.55
CA ASP A 78 15.62 16.78 3.70
C ASP A 78 17.11 16.51 3.98
N TRP A 79 17.99 17.47 3.70
CA TRP A 79 19.42 17.36 3.96
C TRP A 79 19.83 18.16 5.19
N HIS A 80 20.52 17.50 6.13
CA HIS A 80 21.09 18.15 7.30
C HIS A 80 22.60 18.34 7.15
N ASP A 81 22.99 19.55 6.75
CA ASP A 81 24.36 19.93 6.41
C ASP A 81 25.38 19.73 7.53
N THR A 82 25.05 20.01 8.79
CA THR A 82 26.01 19.87 9.91
C THR A 82 26.22 18.43 10.38
N ARG A 83 25.29 17.52 10.05
CA ARG A 83 25.32 16.11 10.48
C ARG A 83 25.75 15.15 9.38
N ALA A 84 25.88 15.63 8.15
CA ALA A 84 26.07 14.82 6.95
C ALA A 84 25.00 13.72 6.85
N ALA A 85 23.74 14.10 7.04
CA ALA A 85 22.65 13.14 7.17
C ALA A 85 21.43 13.55 6.37
N VAL A 86 20.76 12.55 5.80
CA VAL A 86 19.44 12.68 5.20
C VAL A 86 18.41 12.55 6.31
N THR A 87 17.54 13.54 6.45
CA THR A 87 16.43 13.48 7.39
C THR A 87 15.18 13.02 6.65
N ALA A 88 14.67 11.85 7.01
CA ALA A 88 13.36 11.39 6.60
C ALA A 88 12.31 11.84 7.62
N LYS A 89 11.29 12.58 7.16
CA LYS A 89 10.14 12.99 7.97
C LYS A 89 8.91 12.25 7.49
N LEU A 90 8.24 11.58 8.42
CA LEU A 90 7.03 10.84 8.17
C LEU A 90 5.85 11.49 8.89
N HIS A 91 4.79 11.78 8.12
CA HIS A 91 3.55 12.33 8.62
C HIS A 91 2.41 11.37 8.33
N ASN A 92 1.51 11.19 9.30
CA ASN A 92 0.28 10.43 9.12
C ASN A 92 -0.90 11.41 8.96
N TYR A 93 -1.38 11.62 7.74
CA TYR A 93 -2.57 12.45 7.48
C TYR A 93 -3.89 11.67 7.64
N GLY A 94 -3.81 10.38 7.97
CA GLY A 94 -4.96 9.52 8.24
C GLY A 94 -5.69 9.88 9.52
N ALA A 95 -6.94 9.46 9.65
CA ALA A 95 -7.73 9.65 10.88
C ALA A 95 -7.25 8.79 12.05
N LEU A 96 -6.67 7.63 11.72
CA LEU A 96 -6.27 6.59 12.65
C LEU A 96 -4.75 6.63 12.87
N PRO A 97 -4.27 6.28 14.07
CA PRO A 97 -2.84 6.21 14.33
C PRO A 97 -2.17 5.07 13.55
N VAL A 98 -0.87 5.22 13.31
CA VAL A 98 0.02 4.16 12.86
C VAL A 98 0.73 3.61 14.10
N LEU A 99 0.72 2.28 14.26
CA LEU A 99 1.09 1.56 15.49
C LEU A 99 2.55 1.09 15.54
N ASP A 100 3.27 1.25 14.43
CA ASP A 100 4.67 0.86 14.32
C ASP A 100 5.19 1.54 13.05
N VAL A 101 6.35 2.19 13.14
CA VAL A 101 7.12 2.67 12.00
C VAL A 101 8.56 2.25 12.22
N GLU A 102 9.14 1.57 11.22
CA GLU A 102 10.50 1.06 11.24
C GLU A 102 11.23 1.50 9.95
N LEU A 103 12.46 1.97 10.07
CA LEU A 103 13.36 2.12 8.92
C LEU A 103 13.88 0.73 8.54
N VAL A 104 13.57 0.28 7.32
CA VAL A 104 13.98 -1.03 6.83
C VAL A 104 15.29 -0.96 6.07
N ASP A 105 15.43 0.07 5.23
CA ASP A 105 16.57 0.19 4.34
C ASP A 105 16.79 1.65 3.91
N ALA A 106 18.03 1.98 3.57
CA ALA A 106 18.40 3.23 2.95
C ALA A 106 19.55 2.99 1.98
N ALA A 107 19.41 3.48 0.75
CA ALA A 107 20.41 3.30 -0.29
C ALA A 107 20.75 4.64 -0.95
N TRP A 108 22.01 4.84 -1.26
CA TRP A 108 22.49 5.97 -2.05
C TRP A 108 23.10 5.44 -3.35
N SER A 109 22.44 5.72 -4.47
CA SER A 109 22.80 5.15 -5.77
C SER A 109 24.19 5.55 -6.29
N GLU A 110 24.78 6.64 -5.82
CA GLU A 110 26.16 7.02 -6.16
C GLU A 110 27.20 6.24 -5.34
N HIS A 111 26.79 5.69 -4.19
CA HIS A 111 27.61 4.90 -3.29
C HIS A 111 26.82 3.66 -2.82
N PRO A 112 26.49 2.71 -3.73
CA PRO A 112 25.64 1.57 -3.42
C PRO A 112 26.22 0.64 -2.34
N GLU A 113 27.53 0.67 -2.12
CA GLU A 113 28.26 -0.07 -1.10
C GLU A 113 28.27 0.61 0.28
N ALA A 114 27.82 1.87 0.36
CA ALA A 114 27.88 2.64 1.60
C ALA A 114 26.93 2.06 2.66
N PRO A 115 27.43 1.61 3.81
CA PRO A 115 26.55 1.34 4.94
C PRO A 115 25.83 2.62 5.37
N TRP A 116 24.59 2.44 5.82
CA TRP A 116 23.80 3.50 6.42
C TRP A 116 23.65 3.26 7.92
N THR A 117 23.59 4.34 8.68
CA THR A 117 23.35 4.32 10.12
C THR A 117 22.29 5.33 10.48
N ALA A 118 21.26 4.88 11.21
CA ALA A 118 20.30 5.77 11.85
C ALA A 118 21.02 6.56 12.95
N LEU A 119 21.12 7.87 12.78
CA LEU A 119 21.59 8.77 13.81
C LEU A 119 20.49 8.96 14.85
N ASP A 120 20.93 9.15 16.10
CA ASP A 120 20.04 9.34 17.24
C ASP A 120 19.05 10.49 16.94
N ASN A 121 17.79 10.12 16.77
CA ASN A 121 16.71 11.03 17.12
C ASN A 121 16.65 11.03 18.65
N SER A 122 16.28 12.15 19.26
CA SER A 122 16.40 12.39 20.71
C SER A 122 15.49 11.52 21.61
N TRP A 123 15.09 10.32 21.17
CA TRP A 123 14.14 9.43 21.79
C TRP A 123 14.76 8.13 22.31
N ARG A 124 14.42 7.78 23.56
CA ARG A 124 14.93 6.60 24.29
C ARG A 124 14.60 5.28 23.56
N GLY A 125 15.61 4.49 23.25
CA GLY A 125 15.47 3.04 23.02
C GLY A 125 16.12 2.53 21.75
N ARG A 126 15.48 2.76 20.59
CA ARG A 126 15.85 2.18 19.29
C ARG A 126 15.77 3.27 18.20
N ARG A 127 16.87 3.54 17.51
CA ARG A 127 17.06 4.73 16.65
C ARG A 127 16.24 4.70 15.37
N ASP A 128 15.84 3.52 14.94
CA ASP A 128 15.18 3.17 13.69
C ASP A 128 13.66 2.96 13.82
N TYR A 129 13.08 3.21 15.01
CA TYR A 129 11.73 2.76 15.36
C TYR A 129 10.88 3.83 16.07
N LYS A 130 9.60 3.91 15.71
CA LYS A 130 8.58 4.72 16.41
C LYS A 130 7.35 3.88 16.73
N PRO A 131 6.95 3.75 18.00
CA PRO A 131 5.83 2.90 18.39
C PRO A 131 4.46 3.47 18.01
N ILE A 132 4.27 4.79 17.99
CA ILE A 132 2.98 5.37 17.59
C ILE A 132 3.25 6.66 16.83
N LEU A 133 2.64 6.78 15.65
CA LEU A 133 2.56 8.01 14.87
C LEU A 133 1.09 8.44 14.80
N LYS A 134 0.77 9.51 15.53
CA LYS A 134 -0.58 10.08 15.61
C LYS A 134 -0.93 10.81 14.31
N SER A 135 -2.23 11.02 14.12
CA SER A 135 -2.75 11.81 13.01
C SER A 135 -2.26 13.26 13.09
N HIS A 136 -1.68 13.75 12.00
CA HIS A 136 -1.31 15.14 11.78
C HIS A 136 -2.56 15.94 11.33
N ARG A 137 -3.55 16.07 12.22
CA ARG A 137 -4.73 16.92 12.04
C ARG A 137 -4.53 18.20 12.82
N GLY A 138 -4.10 19.27 12.14
CA GLY A 138 -3.98 20.60 12.75
C GLY A 138 -2.74 21.38 12.38
N GLY A 139 -1.83 20.83 11.57
CA GLY A 139 -0.61 21.54 11.14
C GLY A 139 0.45 21.70 12.24
N ASP A 140 0.28 21.02 13.37
CA ASP A 140 1.24 21.05 14.47
C ASP A 140 2.23 19.88 14.35
N ASP A 141 3.50 20.23 14.15
CA ASP A 141 4.62 19.30 14.09
C ASP A 141 5.10 19.00 15.51
N THR A 142 4.31 18.19 16.20
CA THR A 142 4.68 17.64 17.50
C THR A 142 5.43 16.33 17.33
N VAL A 143 6.15 15.96 18.38
CA VAL A 143 6.90 14.70 18.47
C VAL A 143 6.02 13.45 18.35
N ASP A 144 4.70 13.59 18.46
CA ASP A 144 3.75 12.48 18.28
C ASP A 144 3.15 12.44 16.87
N THR A 145 3.17 13.56 16.15
CA THR A 145 2.56 13.70 14.81
C THR A 145 3.57 13.61 13.67
N VAL A 146 4.87 13.69 14.00
CA VAL A 146 5.98 13.55 13.07
C VAL A 146 6.95 12.49 13.58
N PHE A 147 7.33 11.56 12.71
CA PHE A 147 8.50 10.72 12.94
C PHE A 147 9.66 11.24 12.09
N GLU A 148 10.68 11.76 12.77
CA GLU A 148 11.88 12.30 12.16
C GLU A 148 13.06 11.34 12.40
N LEU A 149 13.73 10.97 11.33
CA LEU A 149 14.84 10.05 11.34
C LEU A 149 16.00 10.60 10.52
N SER A 150 17.15 10.79 11.15
CA SER A 150 18.38 11.18 10.45
C SER A 150 19.18 9.94 10.07
N ILE A 151 19.52 9.82 8.79
CA ILE A 151 20.23 8.68 8.21
C ILE A 151 21.56 9.19 7.69
N ARG A 152 22.67 8.61 8.17
CA ARG A 152 24.01 8.91 7.67
C ARG A 152 24.48 7.78 6.78
N PHE A 153 25.02 8.14 5.62
CA PHE A 153 25.80 7.23 4.78
C PHE A 153 27.28 7.43 5.09
N GLY A 154 27.94 6.34 5.48
CA GLY A 154 29.34 6.38 5.89
C GLY A 154 30.18 5.35 5.16
N ASP A 155 31.49 5.44 5.36
CA ASP A 155 32.40 4.36 5.04
C ASP A 155 32.32 3.25 6.12
N PRO A 156 33.04 2.12 5.95
CA PRO A 156 33.09 1.07 6.98
C PRO A 156 33.65 1.51 8.34
N GLU A 157 34.30 2.68 8.42
CA GLU A 157 34.81 3.28 9.66
C GLU A 157 33.79 4.27 10.28
N GLU A 158 32.56 4.32 9.76
CA GLU A 158 31.47 5.21 10.16
C GLU A 158 31.72 6.71 9.88
N SER A 159 32.75 7.03 9.08
CA SER A 159 33.01 8.41 8.66
C SER A 159 32.02 8.82 7.56
N PRO A 160 31.44 10.04 7.60
CA PRO A 160 30.48 10.46 6.58
C PRO A 160 31.13 10.50 5.20
N LEU A 161 30.45 9.96 4.19
CA LEU A 161 30.91 10.01 2.79
C LEU A 161 30.72 11.39 2.14
N ALA A 162 29.88 12.24 2.72
CA ALA A 162 29.65 13.58 2.20
C ALA A 162 30.93 14.44 2.30
N GLU A 163 31.21 15.19 1.24
CA GLU A 163 32.40 16.05 1.15
C GLU A 163 32.33 17.20 2.18
N VAL A 164 33.39 17.38 2.97
CA VAL A 164 33.47 18.49 3.94
C VAL A 164 33.72 19.81 3.19
N VAL A 165 32.88 20.81 3.44
CA VAL A 165 33.06 22.15 2.86
C VAL A 165 34.17 22.88 3.62
N PRO A 166 35.22 23.37 2.94
CA PRO A 166 36.29 24.13 3.57
C PRO A 166 35.75 25.34 4.34
N ARG A 167 36.27 25.52 5.55
CA ARG A 167 35.72 26.40 6.60
C ARG A 167 35.77 27.88 6.22
N THR A 168 34.65 28.59 6.31
CA THR A 168 34.64 30.05 6.51
C THR A 168 34.81 30.33 8.01
N ALA A 169 35.73 31.22 8.39
CA ALA A 169 36.08 31.47 9.80
C ALA A 169 34.85 31.78 10.68
N GLY A 170 34.67 31.03 11.78
CA GLY A 170 33.65 31.31 12.82
C GLY A 170 32.74 30.14 13.24
N TYR A 171 32.64 29.06 12.45
CA TYR A 171 31.75 27.92 12.77
C TYR A 171 32.47 26.80 13.53
N VAL A 172 31.84 26.28 14.58
CA VAL A 172 32.38 25.22 15.47
C VAL A 172 32.22 23.83 14.85
N HIS A 173 31.19 23.60 14.04
CA HIS A 173 30.88 22.28 13.45
C HIS A 173 31.29 22.21 11.97
N PRO A 174 31.74 21.04 11.48
CA PRO A 174 31.94 20.83 10.05
C PRO A 174 30.60 20.99 9.31
N SER A 175 30.65 21.62 8.13
CA SER A 175 29.54 21.65 7.18
C SER A 175 29.88 20.74 6.02
N TYR A 176 28.88 20.02 5.52
CA TYR A 176 29.05 19.04 4.46
C TYR A 176 28.27 19.46 3.22
N LYS A 177 28.84 19.18 2.06
CA LYS A 177 28.21 19.44 0.77
C LYS A 177 26.91 18.66 0.67
N SER A 178 25.87 19.31 0.15
CA SER A 178 24.59 18.65 -0.10
C SER A 178 24.78 17.47 -1.04
N ILE A 179 24.16 16.35 -0.69
CA ILE A 179 24.01 15.22 -1.61
C ILE A 179 22.74 15.42 -2.44
N ASP A 180 22.69 14.79 -3.62
CA ASP A 180 21.50 14.76 -4.47
C ASP A 180 20.47 13.78 -3.85
N LEU A 181 19.38 14.30 -3.29
CA LEU A 181 18.36 13.49 -2.63
C LEU A 181 17.57 12.64 -3.63
N ALA A 182 17.57 12.97 -4.93
CA ALA A 182 17.02 12.12 -5.97
C ALA A 182 17.83 10.81 -6.16
N LYS A 183 19.08 10.77 -5.66
CA LYS A 183 19.94 9.58 -5.65
C LYS A 183 19.78 8.73 -4.40
N VAL A 184 19.01 9.20 -3.42
CA VAL A 184 18.77 8.52 -2.16
C VAL A 184 17.38 7.89 -2.15
N VAL A 185 17.31 6.64 -1.72
CA VAL A 185 16.04 5.92 -1.51
C VAL A 185 16.00 5.46 -0.07
N VAL A 186 14.93 5.83 0.65
CA VAL A 186 14.67 5.41 2.03
C VAL A 186 13.43 4.53 2.04
N ARG A 187 13.50 3.35 2.65
CA ARG A 187 12.37 2.42 2.77
C ARG A 187 11.95 2.30 4.23
N ILE A 188 10.69 2.57 4.48
CA ILE A 188 10.08 2.41 5.80
C ILE A 188 9.00 1.35 5.74
N ARG A 189 8.82 0.67 6.86
CA ARG A 189 7.71 -0.24 7.10
C ARG A 189 6.86 0.31 8.21
N PHE A 190 5.55 0.19 8.08
CA PHE A 190 4.64 0.66 9.09
C PHE A 190 3.38 -0.20 9.22
N THR A 191 2.76 -0.16 10.39
CA THR A 191 1.54 -0.92 10.69
C THR A 191 0.38 0.02 10.96
N THR A 192 -0.70 -0.08 10.18
CA THR A 192 -1.91 0.74 10.39
C THR A 192 -2.68 0.28 11.62
N ALA A 193 -3.62 1.09 12.11
CA ALA A 193 -4.51 0.73 13.22
C ALA A 193 -5.29 -0.59 13.03
N ASN A 194 -5.46 -1.03 11.78
CA ASN A 194 -6.13 -2.29 11.44
C ASN A 194 -5.18 -3.52 11.55
N GLY A 195 -3.92 -3.31 11.94
CA GLY A 195 -2.91 -4.36 12.03
C GLY A 195 -2.30 -4.78 10.70
N ILE A 196 -2.50 -4.00 9.63
CA ILE A 196 -1.97 -4.31 8.30
C ILE A 196 -0.62 -3.63 8.13
N ARG A 197 0.35 -4.41 7.68
CA ARG A 197 1.73 -3.97 7.46
C ARG A 197 1.93 -3.52 6.02
N TRP A 198 2.59 -2.37 5.88
CA TRP A 198 2.89 -1.73 4.61
C TRP A 198 4.36 -1.38 4.57
N GLU A 199 4.93 -1.38 3.37
CA GLU A 199 6.25 -0.83 3.11
C GLU A 199 6.15 0.23 2.02
N MET A 200 6.86 1.34 2.20
CA MET A 200 6.95 2.40 1.20
C MET A 200 8.39 2.85 1.04
N ALA A 201 8.79 3.09 -0.21
CA ALA A 201 10.05 3.73 -0.55
C ALA A 201 9.80 5.23 -0.77
N CYS A 202 10.75 6.09 -0.41
CA CYS A 202 10.71 7.51 -0.75
C CYS A 202 12.07 7.96 -1.28
N SER A 203 12.00 8.90 -2.22
CA SER A 203 13.11 9.68 -2.75
C SER A 203 12.66 11.14 -2.86
N GLU A 204 13.54 12.05 -3.27
CA GLU A 204 13.15 13.44 -3.56
C GLU A 204 12.02 13.56 -4.60
N LEU A 205 11.94 12.60 -5.54
CA LEU A 205 10.88 12.53 -6.55
C LEU A 205 9.49 12.22 -5.96
N GLY A 206 9.44 11.86 -4.67
CA GLY A 206 8.23 11.57 -3.92
C GLY A 206 8.27 10.21 -3.23
N ALA A 207 7.20 9.95 -2.47
CA ALA A 207 6.94 8.63 -1.93
C ALA A 207 6.34 7.71 -3.01
N GLY A 208 6.90 6.52 -3.14
CA GLY A 208 6.32 5.43 -3.92
C GLY A 208 5.03 4.90 -3.27
N GLU A 209 4.30 4.12 -4.05
CA GLU A 209 3.05 3.50 -3.60
C GLU A 209 3.32 2.52 -2.45
N PRO A 210 2.59 2.61 -1.32
CA PRO A 210 2.70 1.64 -0.24
C PRO A 210 2.30 0.24 -0.71
N ILE A 211 3.17 -0.74 -0.45
CA ILE A 211 2.96 -2.14 -0.80
C ILE A 211 2.62 -2.90 0.47
N ARG A 212 1.53 -3.68 0.44
CA ARG A 212 1.14 -4.53 1.56
C ARG A 212 2.15 -5.67 1.72
N ILE A 213 2.62 -5.88 2.94
CA ILE A 213 3.49 -7.01 3.29
C ILE A 213 2.66 -8.07 4.00
N HIS A 214 2.82 -9.32 3.55
CA HIS A 214 2.30 -10.50 4.23
C HIS A 214 3.46 -11.12 5.00
N ASP A 215 3.45 -10.97 6.33
CA ASP A 215 4.37 -11.66 7.24
C ASP A 215 3.99 -13.16 7.37
#